data_AF-A0A0C2ZNJ3-F1
#
_entry.id   AF-A0A0C2ZNJ3-F1
#
_cell.length_a   1.000
_cell.length_b   1.000
_cell.length_c   1.000
_cell.angle_alpha   90.00
_cell.angle_beta   90.00
_cell.angle_gamma   90.00
#
_symmetry.space_group_name_H-M   'P 1'
#
loop_
_entity.id
_entity.type
_entity.pdbx_description
1 polymer ?
#
loop_
_entity_poly.entity_id
_entity_poly.type
_entity_poly.pdbx_seq_one_letter_code
_entity_poly.pdbx_strand_id
1 'polypeptide(L)'
;MMRNRIVHDGAATIFFLSTRKKHQGRVLSGYYKIGWYTEGTQGAVNRDFALAAIEMRFINPIRAKELPGPLAAICSAPFRTMKPIDAEITAALTKICDWQPDQTGNYLDEVVRIERFALARSGYAYPSWGRETGFTWHDAPDYYRADAELLKVPNSSSTRKWRCREPECGYVITSGALLKKCPLCRKTATLVPVEEVA
;
A
#
# COMPACT_ATOMS: atom_id res chain seq x y z
N MET A 1 9.26 2.59 -7.71
CA MET A 1 8.35 2.15 -6.62
C MET A 1 7.39 1.10 -7.17
N MET A 2 6.84 0.18 -6.36
CA MET A 2 5.96 -0.93 -6.81
C MET A 2 4.75 -0.45 -7.63
N ARG A 3 4.04 0.59 -7.16
CA ARG A 3 2.83 1.12 -7.82
C ARG A 3 3.12 1.74 -9.19
N ASN A 4 4.22 2.47 -9.35
CA ASN A 4 4.69 2.95 -10.65
C ASN A 4 4.78 1.83 -11.69
N ARG A 5 5.35 0.71 -11.28
CA ARG A 5 5.59 -0.41 -12.19
C ARG A 5 4.29 -1.12 -12.55
N ILE A 6 3.36 -1.26 -11.59
CA ILE A 6 2.01 -1.79 -11.85
C ILE A 6 1.30 -0.97 -12.93
N VAL A 7 1.32 0.36 -12.81
CA VAL A 7 0.69 1.25 -13.80
C VAL A 7 1.40 1.19 -15.15
N HIS A 8 2.72 1.34 -15.16
CA HIS A 8 3.51 1.35 -16.39
C HIS A 8 3.43 0.02 -17.16
N ASP A 9 3.48 -1.10 -16.46
CA ASP A 9 3.42 -2.43 -17.08
C ASP A 9 1.96 -2.84 -17.40
N GLY A 10 0.97 -1.99 -17.10
CA GLY A 10 -0.45 -2.28 -17.35
C GLY A 10 -0.96 -3.50 -16.56
N ALA A 11 -0.37 -3.78 -15.39
CA ALA A 11 -0.68 -4.97 -14.62
C ALA A 11 -2.07 -4.85 -13.97
N ALA A 12 -3.04 -5.59 -14.50
CA ALA A 12 -4.41 -5.60 -14.01
C ALA A 12 -4.60 -6.44 -12.73
N THR A 13 -3.68 -7.35 -12.41
CA THR A 13 -3.80 -8.26 -11.27
C THR A 13 -2.54 -8.26 -10.41
N ILE A 14 -2.73 -8.24 -9.09
CA ILE A 14 -1.66 -8.32 -8.09
C ILE A 14 -1.89 -9.56 -7.23
N PHE A 15 -0.97 -10.52 -7.25
CA PHE A 15 -1.00 -11.68 -6.36
C PHE A 15 -0.21 -11.43 -5.08
N PHE A 16 -0.74 -11.90 -3.95
CA PHE A 16 -0.10 -11.79 -2.66
C PHE A 16 0.70 -13.05 -2.35
N LEU A 17 2.03 -12.96 -2.53
CA LEU A 17 2.98 -13.94 -2.05
C LEU A 17 3.69 -13.41 -0.81
N SER A 18 3.38 -14.00 0.35
CA SER A 18 3.97 -13.61 1.64
C SER A 18 4.82 -14.72 2.23
N THR A 19 5.73 -14.38 3.13
CA THR A 19 6.49 -15.36 3.92
C THR A 19 5.91 -15.36 5.33
N ARG A 20 5.23 -16.45 5.74
CA ARG A 20 4.61 -16.52 7.08
C ARG A 20 5.62 -16.72 8.21
N LYS A 21 6.64 -17.56 7.99
CA LYS A 21 7.71 -17.84 8.97
C LYS A 21 9.04 -18.03 8.25
N LYS A 22 10.13 -17.69 8.93
CA LYS A 22 11.50 -18.02 8.46
C LYS A 22 11.54 -19.53 8.17
N HIS A 23 12.03 -19.91 6.99
CA HIS A 23 12.13 -21.31 6.51
C HIS A 23 10.84 -22.01 6.05
N GLN A 24 9.64 -21.40 6.10
CA GLN A 24 8.42 -22.06 5.60
C GLN A 24 8.13 -21.85 4.10
N GLY A 25 8.95 -21.06 3.43
CA GLY A 25 8.72 -20.67 2.04
C GLY A 25 7.60 -19.63 1.90
N ARG A 26 7.35 -19.24 0.65
CA ARG A 26 6.31 -18.26 0.30
C ARG A 26 4.95 -18.95 0.22
N VAL A 27 3.89 -18.21 0.54
CA VAL A 27 2.50 -18.66 0.43
C VAL A 27 1.70 -17.70 -0.44
N LEU A 28 0.94 -18.24 -1.37
CA LEU A 28 -0.07 -17.52 -2.15
C LEU A 28 -1.31 -17.34 -1.28
N SER A 29 -1.71 -16.11 -1.02
CA SER A 29 -2.82 -15.80 -0.10
C SER A 29 -4.06 -15.23 -0.80
N GLY A 30 -3.95 -14.87 -2.08
CA GLY A 30 -5.03 -14.24 -2.83
C GLY A 30 -4.52 -13.25 -3.86
N TYR A 31 -5.44 -12.44 -4.41
CA TYR A 31 -5.14 -11.41 -5.38
C TYR A 31 -6.07 -10.19 -5.28
N TYR A 32 -5.64 -9.09 -5.90
CA TYR A 32 -6.47 -7.94 -6.28
C TYR A 32 -6.54 -7.82 -7.80
N LYS A 33 -7.73 -7.51 -8.32
CA LYS A 33 -7.88 -6.95 -9.68
C LYS A 33 -8.00 -5.44 -9.57
N ILE A 34 -7.04 -4.75 -10.18
CA ILE A 34 -6.97 -3.30 -10.23
C ILE A 34 -7.89 -2.82 -11.34
N GLY A 35 -8.82 -1.92 -11.01
CA GLY A 35 -9.70 -1.31 -12.01
C GLY A 35 -9.60 0.21 -12.06
N TRP A 36 -8.82 0.81 -11.16
CA TRP A 36 -8.62 2.25 -11.15
C TRP A 36 -7.24 2.62 -10.61
N TYR A 37 -6.65 3.66 -11.18
CA TYR A 37 -5.45 4.30 -10.65
C TYR A 37 -5.48 5.80 -10.88
N THR A 38 -4.71 6.52 -10.07
CA THR A 38 -4.41 7.94 -10.31
C THR A 38 -3.02 8.29 -9.79
N GLU A 39 -2.46 9.41 -10.24
CA GLU A 39 -1.28 9.98 -9.62
C GLU A 39 -1.63 10.47 -8.22
N GLY A 40 -0.92 10.00 -7.19
CA GLY A 40 -1.23 10.38 -5.82
C GLY A 40 -0.90 11.85 -5.52
N THR A 41 -1.17 12.30 -4.30
CA THR A 41 -0.67 13.59 -3.81
C THR A 41 0.87 13.56 -3.81
N GLN A 42 1.48 14.33 -4.72
CA GLN A 42 2.91 14.36 -5.12
C GLN A 42 3.37 13.22 -6.05
N GLY A 43 2.40 12.53 -6.64
CA GLY A 43 2.57 11.37 -7.50
C GLY A 43 3.20 11.67 -8.85
N ALA A 44 2.78 12.76 -9.50
CA ALA A 44 3.35 13.24 -10.78
C ALA A 44 4.88 13.35 -10.73
N VAL A 45 5.40 13.91 -9.64
CA VAL A 45 6.83 14.21 -9.48
C VAL A 45 7.63 13.00 -8.97
N ASN A 46 7.01 12.14 -8.15
CA ASN A 46 7.68 10.99 -7.54
C ASN A 46 7.39 9.64 -8.22
N ARG A 47 6.61 9.66 -9.31
CA ARG A 47 6.04 8.47 -9.95
C ARG A 47 5.35 7.56 -8.93
N ASP A 48 4.54 8.16 -8.06
CA ASP A 48 3.78 7.44 -7.03
C ASP A 48 2.29 7.48 -7.37
N PHE A 49 1.69 6.31 -7.51
CA PHE A 49 0.29 6.18 -7.91
C PHE A 49 -0.55 5.71 -6.73
N ALA A 50 -1.80 6.13 -6.67
CA ALA A 50 -2.84 5.45 -5.90
C ALA A 50 -3.51 4.40 -6.79
N LEU A 51 -3.77 3.22 -6.23
CA LEU A 51 -4.41 2.11 -6.92
C LEU A 51 -5.66 1.72 -6.13
N ALA A 52 -6.74 1.40 -6.83
CA ALA A 52 -7.93 0.80 -6.24
C ALA A 52 -8.26 -0.52 -6.95
N ALA A 53 -8.50 -1.54 -6.12
CA ALA A 53 -9.00 -2.81 -6.59
C ALA A 53 -10.51 -2.72 -6.81
N ILE A 54 -10.99 -3.24 -7.93
CA ILE A 54 -12.43 -3.42 -8.19
C ILE A 54 -12.91 -4.77 -7.68
N GLU A 55 -12.00 -5.73 -7.58
CA GLU A 55 -12.26 -7.06 -7.03
C GLU A 55 -11.08 -7.50 -6.18
N MET A 56 -11.36 -8.29 -5.16
CA MET A 56 -10.37 -8.97 -4.35
C MET A 56 -10.83 -10.39 -4.05
N ARG A 57 -9.87 -11.31 -3.96
CA ARG A 57 -10.13 -12.69 -3.55
C ARG A 57 -9.02 -13.14 -2.63
N PHE A 58 -9.36 -13.40 -1.37
CA PHE A 58 -8.47 -14.06 -0.43
C PHE A 58 -8.88 -15.51 -0.25
N ILE A 59 -7.89 -16.35 0.01
CA ILE A 59 -8.05 -17.81 0.12
C ILE A 59 -7.32 -18.30 1.37
N ASN A 60 -7.56 -19.56 1.74
CA ASN A 60 -6.67 -20.21 2.69
C ASN A 60 -5.28 -20.33 2.03
N PRO A 61 -4.19 -19.81 2.62
CA PRO A 61 -2.93 -19.69 1.89
C PRO A 61 -2.35 -21.04 1.45
N ILE A 62 -1.98 -21.11 0.17
CA ILE A 62 -1.35 -22.27 -0.45
C ILE A 62 0.16 -22.07 -0.46
N ARG A 63 0.96 -23.08 -0.07
CA ARG A 63 2.41 -22.92 -0.16
C ARG A 63 2.84 -22.89 -1.62
N ALA A 64 3.81 -22.03 -1.96
CA ALA A 64 4.31 -21.92 -3.33
C ALA A 64 4.77 -23.28 -3.91
N LYS A 65 5.38 -24.15 -3.08
CA LYS A 65 5.80 -25.50 -3.46
C LYS A 65 4.65 -26.49 -3.74
N GLU A 66 3.44 -26.18 -3.29
CA GLU A 66 2.24 -27.00 -3.49
C GLU A 66 1.50 -26.58 -4.78
N LEU A 67 1.96 -25.51 -5.46
CA LEU A 67 1.41 -25.10 -6.75
C LEU A 67 1.87 -26.04 -7.89
N PRO A 68 1.09 -26.18 -8.98
CA PRO A 68 1.48 -27.02 -10.11
C PRO A 68 2.71 -26.52 -10.87
N GLY A 69 3.64 -27.43 -11.16
CA GLY A 69 4.68 -27.29 -12.20
C GLY A 69 5.37 -25.92 -12.26
N PRO A 70 5.30 -25.19 -13.40
CA PRO A 70 5.95 -23.89 -13.56
C PRO A 70 5.54 -22.83 -12.53
N LEU A 71 4.31 -22.91 -11.98
CA LEU A 71 3.82 -21.95 -10.99
C LEU A 71 4.60 -22.07 -9.68
N ALA A 72 4.91 -23.29 -9.24
CA ALA A 72 5.72 -23.49 -8.05
C ALA A 72 7.12 -22.90 -8.18
N ALA A 73 7.76 -23.08 -9.34
CA ALA A 73 9.08 -22.51 -9.62
C ALA A 73 9.03 -20.98 -9.61
N ILE A 74 8.05 -20.38 -10.29
CA ILE A 74 7.92 -18.92 -10.39
C ILE A 74 7.62 -18.29 -9.03
N CYS A 75 6.71 -18.89 -8.26
CA CYS A 75 6.25 -18.40 -6.96
C CYS A 75 7.27 -18.60 -5.84
N SER A 76 8.13 -19.63 -5.95
CA SER A 76 9.18 -19.90 -4.96
C SER A 76 10.44 -19.06 -5.22
N ALA A 77 10.62 -18.56 -6.44
CA ALA A 77 11.79 -17.78 -6.82
C ALA A 77 11.97 -16.53 -5.93
N PRO A 78 13.21 -16.20 -5.53
CA PRO A 78 13.49 -14.98 -4.79
C PRO A 78 13.12 -13.73 -5.58
N PHE A 79 12.40 -12.82 -4.94
CA PHE A 79 12.23 -11.44 -5.38
C PHE A 79 12.09 -10.53 -4.15
N ARG A 80 12.50 -9.26 -4.28
CA ARG A 80 12.54 -8.31 -3.16
C ARG A 80 11.15 -7.76 -2.81
N THR A 81 10.52 -7.07 -3.76
CA THR A 81 9.24 -6.38 -3.52
C THR A 81 8.14 -6.89 -4.45
N MET A 82 8.45 -7.08 -5.73
CA MET A 82 7.51 -7.60 -6.72
C MET A 82 8.27 -8.41 -7.78
N LYS A 83 7.55 -9.28 -8.47
CA LYS A 83 8.02 -10.02 -9.63
C LYS A 83 6.94 -9.93 -10.72
N PRO A 84 7.24 -9.35 -11.88
CA PRO A 84 6.34 -9.41 -13.03
C PRO A 84 6.14 -10.86 -13.46
N ILE A 85 4.93 -11.16 -13.90
CA ILE A 85 4.54 -12.45 -14.46
C ILE A 85 3.73 -12.17 -15.74
N ASP A 86 3.74 -13.11 -16.66
CA ASP A 86 2.98 -13.00 -17.90
C ASP A 86 1.48 -13.29 -17.71
N ALA A 87 0.73 -13.16 -18.80
CA ALA A 87 -0.71 -13.37 -18.82
C ALA A 87 -1.12 -14.83 -18.56
N GLU A 88 -0.31 -15.81 -18.98
CA GLU A 88 -0.61 -17.24 -18.79
C GLU A 88 -0.51 -17.61 -17.32
N ILE A 89 0.58 -17.20 -16.66
CA ILE A 89 0.79 -17.39 -15.22
C ILE A 89 -0.29 -16.64 -14.43
N THR A 90 -0.66 -15.43 -14.85
CA THR A 90 -1.74 -14.65 -14.24
C THR A 90 -3.09 -15.37 -14.32
N ALA A 91 -3.45 -15.90 -15.48
CA ALA A 91 -4.71 -16.63 -15.66
C ALA A 91 -4.73 -17.91 -14.80
N ALA A 92 -3.62 -18.66 -14.78
CA ALA A 92 -3.51 -19.89 -14.00
C ALA A 92 -3.60 -19.64 -12.48
N LEU A 93 -2.92 -18.62 -11.95
CA LEU A 93 -2.99 -18.28 -10.53
C LEU A 93 -4.36 -17.74 -10.13
N THR A 94 -5.01 -16.93 -10.99
CA THR A 94 -6.39 -16.46 -10.78
C THR A 94 -7.33 -17.65 -10.63
N LYS A 95 -7.28 -18.59 -11.57
CA LYS A 95 -8.10 -19.82 -11.56
C LYS A 95 -7.90 -20.65 -10.30
N ILE A 96 -6.65 -20.82 -9.84
CA ILE A 96 -6.37 -21.52 -8.58
C ILE A 96 -7.04 -20.82 -7.41
N CYS A 97 -6.96 -19.49 -7.33
CA CYS A 97 -7.58 -18.73 -6.23
C CYS A 97 -9.11 -18.78 -6.28
N ASP A 98 -9.70 -18.68 -7.47
CA ASP A 98 -11.15 -18.69 -7.66
C ASP A 98 -11.78 -20.05 -7.31
N TRP A 99 -11.01 -21.14 -7.45
CA TRP A 99 -11.43 -22.49 -7.06
C TRP A 99 -11.28 -22.80 -5.56
N GLN A 100 -10.60 -21.96 -4.80
CA GLN A 100 -10.56 -22.10 -3.34
C GLN A 100 -11.78 -21.44 -2.71
N PRO A 101 -12.20 -21.89 -1.50
CA PRO A 101 -13.19 -21.17 -0.71
C PRO A 101 -12.82 -19.70 -0.51
N ASP A 102 -13.78 -18.80 -0.66
CA ASP A 102 -13.58 -17.38 -0.43
C ASP A 102 -13.30 -17.13 1.05
N GLN A 103 -12.20 -16.45 1.35
CA GLN A 103 -11.79 -16.02 2.69
C GLN A 103 -11.71 -14.49 2.79
N THR A 104 -12.21 -13.76 1.80
CA THR A 104 -12.16 -12.30 1.76
C THR A 104 -12.85 -11.65 2.96
N GLY A 105 -14.02 -12.14 3.35
CA GLY A 105 -14.72 -11.66 4.56
C GLY A 105 -13.86 -11.81 5.82
N ASN A 106 -13.30 -13.00 6.04
CA ASN A 106 -12.41 -13.29 7.17
C ASN A 106 -11.17 -12.38 7.19
N TYR A 107 -10.62 -12.08 6.01
CA TYR A 107 -9.50 -11.14 5.88
C TYR A 107 -9.91 -9.71 6.27
N LEU A 108 -11.06 -9.23 5.80
CA LEU A 108 -11.55 -7.90 6.13
C LEU A 108 -11.88 -7.76 7.62
N ASP A 109 -12.48 -8.78 8.23
CA ASP A 109 -12.75 -8.82 9.68
C ASP A 109 -11.45 -8.71 10.50
N GLU A 110 -10.38 -9.38 10.05
CA GLU A 110 -9.07 -9.29 10.68
C GLU A 110 -8.46 -7.88 10.55
N VAL A 111 -8.63 -7.23 9.40
CA VAL A 111 -8.23 -5.81 9.23
C VAL A 111 -8.97 -4.94 10.24
N VAL A 112 -10.29 -5.06 10.33
CA VAL A 112 -11.11 -4.29 11.29
C VAL A 112 -10.72 -4.60 12.74
N ARG A 113 -10.37 -5.84 13.07
CA ARG A 113 -9.87 -6.20 14.40
C ARG A 113 -8.55 -5.49 14.73
N ILE A 114 -7.62 -5.43 13.78
CA ILE A 114 -6.32 -4.75 13.94
C ILE A 114 -6.50 -3.24 14.05
N GLU A 115 -7.36 -2.64 13.23
CA GLU A 115 -7.69 -1.21 13.30
C GLU A 115 -8.25 -0.83 14.67
N ARG A 116 -9.21 -1.59 15.20
CA ARG A 116 -9.76 -1.36 16.56
C ARG A 116 -8.69 -1.46 17.63
N PHE A 117 -7.79 -2.43 17.52
CA PHE A 117 -6.69 -2.58 18.45
C PHE A 117 -5.72 -1.39 18.41
N ALA A 118 -5.35 -0.92 17.22
CA ALA A 118 -4.49 0.26 17.05
C ALA A 118 -5.16 1.53 17.59
N LEU A 119 -6.46 1.70 17.30
CA LEU A 119 -7.27 2.81 17.78
C LEU A 119 -7.29 2.86 19.31
N ALA A 120 -7.56 1.72 19.98
CA ALA A 120 -7.59 1.63 21.43
C ALA A 120 -6.24 1.98 22.09
N ARG A 121 -5.12 1.75 21.40
CA ARG A 121 -3.77 2.00 21.95
C ARG A 121 -3.21 3.39 21.66
N SER A 122 -3.61 3.99 20.55
CA SER A 122 -2.95 5.20 20.04
C SER A 122 -3.90 6.34 19.73
N GLY A 123 -5.21 6.12 19.82
CA GLY A 123 -6.23 7.03 19.31
C GLY A 123 -6.37 7.00 17.78
N TYR A 124 -5.63 6.15 17.07
CA TYR A 124 -5.66 6.05 15.61
C TYR A 124 -5.70 4.59 15.11
N ALA A 125 -6.58 4.28 14.16
CA ALA A 125 -6.56 3.02 13.42
C ALA A 125 -5.29 2.88 12.55
N TYR A 126 -4.82 4.00 11.96
CA TYR A 126 -3.56 4.07 11.22
C TYR A 126 -2.68 5.19 11.78
N PRO A 127 -1.86 4.89 12.81
CA PRO A 127 -1.07 5.90 13.52
C PRO A 127 -0.10 6.64 12.61
N SER A 128 0.55 5.92 11.69
CA SER A 128 1.47 6.52 10.72
C SER A 128 0.78 7.52 9.80
N TRP A 129 -0.54 7.43 9.61
CA TRP A 129 -1.29 8.37 8.78
C TRP A 129 -2.18 9.29 9.61
N GLY A 130 -2.13 9.17 10.95
CA GLY A 130 -2.99 9.86 11.88
C GLY A 130 -4.48 9.62 11.62
N ARG A 131 -4.88 8.46 11.07
CA ARG A 131 -6.29 8.20 10.76
C ARG A 131 -6.97 7.44 11.88
N GLU A 132 -8.16 7.89 12.25
CA GLU A 132 -9.03 7.22 13.22
C GLU A 132 -9.81 6.06 12.59
N THR A 133 -9.96 6.07 11.26
CA THR A 133 -10.69 5.07 10.49
C THR A 133 -9.90 4.59 9.25
N GLY A 134 -10.34 3.47 8.69
CA GLY A 134 -9.89 2.95 7.40
C GLY A 134 -10.08 3.93 6.23
N PHE A 135 -9.43 3.62 5.11
CA PHE A 135 -9.61 4.38 3.88
C PHE A 135 -10.99 4.09 3.28
N THR A 136 -11.69 5.14 2.87
CA THR A 136 -13.00 5.07 2.22
C THR A 136 -12.97 5.78 0.88
N TRP A 137 -13.95 5.54 0.02
CA TRP A 137 -14.07 6.29 -1.25
C TRP A 137 -14.25 7.80 -1.04
N HIS A 138 -14.74 8.25 0.11
CA HIS A 138 -14.83 9.67 0.44
C HIS A 138 -13.44 10.32 0.63
N ASP A 139 -12.41 9.53 0.95
CA ASP A 139 -11.03 10.01 1.05
C ASP A 139 -10.35 10.15 -0.31
N ALA A 140 -10.84 9.44 -1.35
CA ALA A 140 -10.17 9.37 -2.65
C ALA A 140 -9.92 10.76 -3.30
N PRO A 141 -10.85 11.74 -3.25
CA PRO A 141 -10.62 13.08 -3.80
C PRO A 141 -9.40 13.79 -3.19
N ASP A 142 -9.10 13.60 -1.90
CA ASP A 142 -7.94 14.24 -1.24
C ASP A 142 -6.59 13.75 -1.81
N TYR A 143 -6.59 12.56 -2.43
CA TYR A 143 -5.42 11.96 -3.06
C TYR A 143 -5.30 12.33 -4.54
N TYR A 144 -6.37 12.82 -5.15
CA TYR A 144 -6.40 13.28 -6.53
C TYR A 144 -6.00 14.77 -6.58
N ARG A 145 -4.78 15.07 -7.05
CA ARG A 145 -4.33 16.44 -7.31
C ARG A 145 -3.61 16.51 -8.65
N ALA A 146 -4.37 16.48 -9.74
CA ALA A 146 -3.84 16.56 -11.10
C ALA A 146 -3.25 17.95 -11.45
N ASP A 147 -3.75 19.02 -10.81
CA ASP A 147 -3.55 20.40 -11.31
C ASP A 147 -2.68 21.31 -10.42
N ALA A 148 -2.08 20.78 -9.34
CA ALA A 148 -1.25 21.57 -8.45
C ALA A 148 0.24 21.40 -8.80
N GLU A 149 0.99 22.49 -8.94
CA GLU A 149 2.46 22.44 -8.92
C GLU A 149 2.92 21.93 -7.55
N LEU A 150 3.28 20.65 -7.49
CA LEU A 150 3.71 20.02 -6.25
C LEU A 150 5.23 20.04 -6.15
N LEU A 151 5.74 20.71 -5.13
CA LEU A 151 7.16 20.68 -4.80
C LEU A 151 7.60 19.24 -4.48
N LYS A 152 8.76 18.85 -5.01
CA LYS A 152 9.39 17.57 -4.71
C LYS A 152 9.87 17.54 -3.26
N VAL A 153 9.09 16.92 -2.38
CA VAL A 153 9.48 16.69 -0.98
C VAL A 153 10.10 15.30 -0.86
N PRO A 154 11.28 15.14 -0.23
CA PRO A 154 11.86 13.82 0.02
C PRO A 154 10.99 13.01 0.98
N ASN A 155 10.95 11.68 0.78
CA ASN A 155 10.18 10.77 1.64
C ASN A 155 10.92 10.38 2.95
N SER A 156 12.10 10.95 3.17
CA SER A 156 12.94 10.77 4.37
C SER A 156 13.49 12.11 4.85
N SER A 157 13.70 12.24 6.15
CA SER A 157 14.30 13.41 6.79
C SER A 157 15.48 12.95 7.66
N SER A 158 16.63 13.62 7.56
CA SER A 158 17.82 13.32 8.38
C SER A 158 17.54 13.46 9.87
N THR A 159 16.76 14.47 10.24
CA THR A 159 16.35 14.76 11.63
C THR A 159 15.17 13.91 12.09
N ARG A 160 14.53 13.15 11.18
CA ARG A 160 13.21 12.50 11.39
C ARG A 160 12.12 13.48 11.84
N LYS A 161 12.31 14.79 11.62
CA LYS A 161 11.33 15.84 11.95
C LYS A 161 10.74 16.42 10.67
N TRP A 162 9.45 16.70 10.72
CA TRP A 162 8.66 17.27 9.63
C TRP A 162 7.84 18.45 10.13
N ARG A 163 7.91 19.59 9.46
CA ARG A 163 7.13 20.80 9.78
C ARG A 163 5.99 20.96 8.81
N CYS A 164 4.80 21.30 9.31
CA CYS A 164 3.68 21.74 8.48
C CYS A 164 3.93 23.16 7.97
N ARG A 165 3.87 23.36 6.64
CA ARG A 165 4.03 24.68 6.00
C ARG A 165 2.80 25.57 6.09
N GLU A 166 1.67 25.06 6.57
CA GLU A 166 0.47 25.87 6.76
C GLU A 166 0.76 26.95 7.81
N PRO A 167 0.60 28.25 7.46
CA PRO A 167 0.99 29.35 8.34
C PRO A 167 0.37 29.29 9.73
N GLU A 168 -0.90 28.88 9.80
CA GLU A 168 -1.67 28.77 11.05
C GLU A 168 -1.35 27.50 11.85
N CYS A 169 -0.64 26.54 11.26
CA CYS A 169 -0.35 25.25 11.90
C CYS A 169 1.07 25.20 12.46
N GLY A 170 2.09 25.37 11.61
CA GLY A 170 3.51 25.30 11.99
C GLY A 170 3.97 24.00 12.69
N TYR A 171 3.08 23.03 12.91
CA TYR A 171 3.31 21.88 13.79
C TYR A 171 4.48 21.03 13.31
N VAL A 172 5.34 20.62 14.26
CA VAL A 172 6.49 19.75 14.01
C VAL A 172 6.20 18.36 14.54
N ILE A 173 6.23 17.36 13.64
CA ILE A 173 6.09 15.94 13.98
C ILE A 173 7.41 15.20 13.84
N THR A 174 7.70 14.32 14.80
CA THR A 174 8.80 13.35 14.72
C THR A 174 8.28 12.05 14.10
N SER A 175 8.75 11.72 12.90
CA SER A 175 8.40 10.48 12.17
C SER A 175 9.55 10.05 11.28
N GLY A 176 9.83 8.74 11.24
CA GLY A 176 10.86 8.18 10.36
C GLY A 176 10.54 8.31 8.85
N ALA A 177 9.28 8.52 8.50
CA ALA A 177 8.82 8.69 7.12
C ALA A 177 7.92 9.93 7.00
N LEU A 178 7.82 10.49 5.79
CA LEU A 178 6.90 11.58 5.48
C LEU A 178 5.45 11.11 5.64
N LEU A 179 4.67 11.83 6.45
CA LEU A 179 3.22 11.60 6.48
C LEU A 179 2.56 12.34 5.32
N LYS A 180 1.53 11.72 4.72
CA LYS A 180 0.77 12.36 3.63
C LYS A 180 -0.10 13.53 4.12
N LYS A 181 -0.42 13.57 5.42
CA LYS A 181 -1.33 14.53 6.07
C LYS A 181 -0.70 15.07 7.35
N CYS A 182 -0.87 16.36 7.63
CA CYS A 182 -0.52 16.91 8.92
C CYS A 182 -1.44 16.33 10.01
N PRO A 183 -0.91 15.79 11.12
CA PRO A 183 -1.73 15.23 12.19
C PRO A 183 -2.56 16.29 12.92
N LEU A 184 -2.10 17.56 12.94
CA LEU A 184 -2.78 18.66 13.63
C LEU A 184 -3.85 19.30 12.74
N CYS A 185 -3.46 20.00 11.68
CA CYS A 185 -4.42 20.73 10.83
C CYS A 185 -5.12 19.87 9.77
N ARG A 186 -4.78 18.58 9.67
CA ARG A 186 -5.39 17.63 8.73
C ARG A 186 -5.23 18.04 7.25
N LYS A 187 -4.39 19.00 6.89
CA LYS A 187 -4.13 19.31 5.48
C LYS A 187 -3.13 18.33 4.85
N THR A 188 -3.35 17.96 3.59
CA THR A 188 -2.52 16.99 2.84
C THR A 188 -1.36 17.67 2.10
N ALA A 189 -0.25 16.96 1.94
CA ALA A 189 0.97 17.43 1.24
C ALA A 189 1.62 18.73 1.79
N THR A 190 1.38 19.04 3.07
CA THR A 190 1.90 20.27 3.71
C THR A 190 3.22 20.09 4.45
N LEU A 191 3.62 18.84 4.73
CA LEU A 191 4.78 18.53 5.56
C LEU A 191 6.09 18.62 4.75
N VAL A 192 7.11 19.27 5.33
CA VAL A 192 8.47 19.37 4.78
C VAL A 192 9.50 18.98 5.84
N PRO A 193 10.68 18.46 5.46
CA PRO A 193 11.73 18.14 6.42
C PRO A 193 12.16 19.40 7.18
N VAL A 194 12.45 19.24 8.47
CA VAL A 194 13.13 20.28 9.24
C VAL A 194 14.63 20.13 8.98
N GLU A 195 15.22 21.14 8.35
CA GLU A 195 16.66 21.24 8.15
C GLU A 195 17.37 21.47 9.50
N GLU A 196 18.56 20.89 9.67
CA GLU A 196 19.43 21.29 10.77
C GLU A 196 19.95 22.69 10.46
N VAL A 197 19.75 23.62 11.40
CA VAL A 197 20.48 24.89 11.33
C VAL A 197 21.93 24.54 11.64
N ALA A 198 22.78 24.70 10.64
CA ALA A 198 24.23 24.52 10.77
C ALA A 198 24.83 25.53 11.76
#